data_AF-A0A8B6EHK2-F1
#
_entry.id   AF-A0A8B6EHK2-F1
#
_cell.length_a   1.000
_cell.length_b   1.000
_cell.length_c   1.000
_cell.angle_alpha   90.00
_cell.angle_beta   90.00
_cell.angle_gamma   90.00
#
_symmetry.space_group_name_H-M   'P 1'
#
loop_
_entity.id
_entity.type
_entity.pdbx_description
1 polymer ?
#
loop_
_entity_poly.entity_id
_entity_poly.type
_entity_poly.pdbx_seq_one_letter_code
_entity_poly.pdbx_strand_id
1 'polypeptide(L)' 'MLAEQSVKAPGHPGGIARSAKRKLNVKSIEDKYQAILEVERTSKPKSEIARSYGVPANTL' A
#
# COMPACT_ATOMS: atom_id res chain seq x y z
N MET A 1 0.39 -57.56 -2.98
CA MET A 1 -0.50 -56.51 -2.44
C MET A 1 0.27 -55.20 -2.51
N LEU A 2 -0.20 -54.26 -3.32
CA LEU A 2 0.45 -52.96 -3.55
C LEU A 2 -0.35 -51.90 -2.78
N ALA A 3 0.25 -51.26 -1.77
CA ALA A 3 -0.40 -50.20 -1.01
C ALA A 3 -0.05 -48.85 -1.64
N GLU A 4 -1.02 -48.23 -2.30
CA GLU A 4 -0.94 -46.85 -2.77
C GLU A 4 -0.91 -45.91 -1.55
N GLN A 5 0.26 -45.33 -1.25
CA GLN A 5 0.36 -44.20 -0.34
C GLN A 5 0.26 -42.90 -1.13
N SER A 6 -0.95 -42.34 -1.19
CA SER A 6 -1.20 -41.01 -1.73
C SER A 6 -0.64 -39.96 -0.77
N VAL A 7 0.55 -39.43 -1.08
CA VAL A 7 1.16 -38.30 -0.37
C VAL A 7 0.29 -37.05 -0.54
N LYS A 8 -0.48 -36.72 0.50
CA LYS A 8 -1.20 -35.44 0.61
C LYS A 8 -0.17 -34.34 0.84
N ALA A 9 0.14 -33.58 -0.21
CA ALA A 9 0.95 -32.38 -0.11
C ALA A 9 0.37 -31.41 0.94
N PRO A 10 1.18 -30.80 1.83
CA PRO A 10 0.69 -29.76 2.70
C PRO A 10 0.32 -28.56 1.83
N GLY A 11 -0.97 -28.26 1.80
CA GLY A 11 -1.50 -27.07 1.13
C GLY A 11 -0.75 -25.85 1.62
N HIS A 12 -0.17 -25.09 0.70
CA HIS A 12 0.29 -23.74 1.00
C HIS A 12 -0.91 -22.98 1.55
N PRO A 13 -0.85 -22.37 2.75
CA PRO A 13 -1.79 -21.33 3.09
C PRO A 13 -1.45 -20.16 2.16
N GLY A 14 -2.08 -20.16 0.98
CA GLY A 14 -2.22 -18.98 0.15
C GLY A 14 -3.00 -17.97 0.97
N GLY A 15 -2.26 -17.28 1.85
CA GLY A 15 -2.75 -16.15 2.60
C GLY A 15 -3.18 -15.14 1.56
N ILE A 16 -4.50 -15.13 1.29
CA ILE A 16 -5.18 -14.02 0.65
C ILE A 16 -4.69 -12.76 1.36
N ALA A 17 -3.71 -12.10 0.76
CA ALA A 17 -3.36 -10.75 1.15
C ALA A 17 -4.67 -9.99 1.00
N ARG A 18 -5.33 -9.74 2.12
CA ARG A 18 -6.44 -8.81 2.23
C ARG A 18 -5.81 -7.47 1.87
N SER A 19 -5.71 -7.20 0.57
CA SER A 19 -5.51 -5.88 0.01
C SER A 19 -6.75 -5.12 0.42
N ALA A 20 -6.77 -4.68 1.68
CA ALA A 20 -7.70 -3.72 2.18
C ALA A 20 -7.50 -2.53 1.26
N LYS A 21 -8.40 -2.39 0.29
CA LYS A 21 -8.49 -1.23 -0.59
C LYS A 21 -8.87 -0.08 0.34
N ARG A 22 -7.86 0.47 1.03
CA ARG A 22 -8.00 1.61 1.94
C ARG A 22 -8.61 2.69 1.07
N LYS A 23 -9.89 2.98 1.30
CA LYS A 23 -10.56 4.08 0.62
C LYS A 23 -9.75 5.33 0.93
N LEU A 24 -9.32 5.98 -0.13
CA LEU A 24 -8.42 7.11 -0.10
C LEU A 24 -9.19 8.30 0.49
N ASN A 25 -9.07 8.55 1.79
CA ASN A 25 -9.59 9.79 2.36
C ASN A 25 -8.58 10.91 2.07
N VAL A 26 -8.53 11.35 0.80
CA VAL A 26 -7.90 12.64 0.49
C VAL A 26 -8.80 13.69 1.13
N LYS A 27 -8.31 14.32 2.21
CA LYS A 27 -9.10 15.26 3.02
C LYS A 27 -9.59 16.47 2.20
N SER A 28 -8.77 16.94 1.27
CA SER A 28 -9.13 17.98 0.30
C SER A 28 -8.16 17.98 -0.90
N ILE A 29 -8.62 18.47 -2.06
CA ILE A 29 -7.76 18.70 -3.24
C ILE A 29 -6.65 19.72 -2.91
N GLU A 30 -6.97 20.70 -2.05
CA GLU A 30 -6.04 21.72 -1.54
C GLU A 30 -4.79 21.09 -0.91
N ASP A 31 -4.98 20.09 -0.04
CA ASP A 31 -3.88 19.40 0.66
C ASP A 31 -2.94 18.69 -0.32
N LYS A 32 -3.49 18.18 -1.43
CA LYS A 32 -2.69 17.57 -2.50
C LYS A 32 -1.83 18.61 -3.22
N TYR A 33 -2.38 19.78 -3.52
CA TYR A 33 -1.61 20.87 -4.14
C TYR A 33 -0.51 21.38 -3.23
N GLN A 34 -0.79 21.59 -1.94
CA GLN A 34 0.23 22.02 -0.97
C GLN A 34 1.34 20.96 -0.82
N ALA A 35 0.98 19.68 -0.78
CA ALA A 35 1.95 18.59 -0.73
C ALA A 35 2.86 18.55 -1.97
N ILE A 36 2.32 18.77 -3.18
CA ILE A 36 3.11 18.85 -4.42
C ILE A 36 4.07 20.06 -4.35
N LEU A 37 3.59 21.21 -3.91
CA LEU A 37 4.44 22.40 -3.76
C LEU A 37 5.55 22.19 -2.72
N GLU A 38 5.29 21.46 -1.63
CA GLU A 38 6.31 21.16 -0.62
C GLU A 38 7.37 20.17 -1.12
N VAL A 39 7.00 19.21 -1.98
CA VAL A 39 7.95 18.31 -2.65
C VAL A 39 8.96 19.09 -3.48
N GLU A 40 8.50 20.11 -4.20
CA GLU A 40 9.37 20.94 -5.05
C GLU A 40 10.23 21.92 -4.23
N ARG A 41 9.73 22.36 -3.06
CA ARG A 41 10.41 23.36 -2.23
C ARG A 41 11.39 22.77 -1.22
N THR A 42 11.27 21.49 -0.89
CA THR A 42 12.05 20.86 0.18
C THR A 42 12.78 19.61 -0.31
N SER A 43 13.93 19.30 0.29
CA SER A 43 14.61 18.01 0.06
C SER A 43 14.05 16.88 0.93
N LYS A 44 12.86 17.06 1.52
CA LYS A 44 12.24 16.01 2.34
C LYS A 44 11.77 14.86 1.45
N PRO A 45 11.79 13.61 1.95
CA PRO A 45 11.30 12.50 1.17
C PRO A 45 9.78 12.61 0.93
N LYS A 46 9.34 12.29 -0.30
CA LYS A 46 7.92 12.30 -0.70
C LYS A 46 7.00 11.56 0.27
N SER A 47 7.49 10.46 0.85
CA SER A 47 6.76 9.64 1.82
C SER A 47 6.49 10.36 3.15
N GLU A 48 7.36 11.27 3.56
CA GLU A 48 7.19 12.08 4.77
C GLU A 48 6.18 13.20 4.53
N ILE A 49 6.31 13.91 3.40
CA ILE A 49 5.37 14.95 2.98
C ILE A 49 3.96 14.35 2.83
N ALA A 50 3.84 13.22 2.14
CA ALA A 50 2.58 12.49 1.98
C ALA A 50 1.89 12.20 3.32
N ARG A 51 2.64 11.76 4.34
CA ARG A 51 2.09 11.50 5.68
C ARG A 51 1.63 12.78 6.37
N SER A 52 2.41 13.86 6.27
CA SER A 52 2.05 15.15 6.88
C SER A 52 0.75 15.73 6.33
N TYR A 53 0.55 15.62 5.01
CA TYR A 53 -0.67 16.10 4.35
C TYR A 53 -1.81 15.07 4.29
N GLY A 54 -1.57 13.84 4.75
CA GLY A 54 -2.56 12.76 4.68
C GLY A 54 -2.92 12.35 3.24
N VAL A 55 -2.01 12.58 2.30
CA VAL A 55 -2.16 12.23 0.88
C VAL A 55 -1.29 11.00 0.55
N PRO A 56 -1.63 10.25 -0.50
CA PRO A 56 -0.82 9.10 -0.89
C PRO A 56 0.48 9.53 -1.58
N ALA A 57 1.59 8.92 -1.18
CA ALA A 57 2.90 9.23 -1.74
C ALA A 57 3.01 8.92 -3.25
N ASN A 58 2.21 8.00 -3.79
CA ASN A 58 2.15 7.71 -5.23
C ASN A 58 1.39 8.79 -6.03
N THR A 59 0.87 9.82 -5.38
CA THR A 59 0.15 10.92 -6.02
C THR A 59 0.89 12.26 -5.91
N LEU A 60 2.10 12.24 -5.33
CA LEU A 60 3.06 13.35 -5.21
C LEU A 60 4.28 13.08 -6.10
#